data_AF-A0A9E3RGQ5-F1
#
_entry.id   AF-A0A9E3RGQ5-F1
#
_cell.length_a   1.000
_cell.length_b   1.000
_cell.length_c   1.000
_cell.angle_alpha   90.00
_cell.angle_beta   90.00
_cell.angle_gamma   90.00
#
_symmetry.space_group_name_H-M   'P 1'
#
loop_
_entity.id
_entity.type
_entity.pdbx_description
1 polymer ?
#
loop_
_entity_poly.entity_id
_entity_poly.type
_entity_poly.pdbx_seq_one_letter_code
_entity_poly.pdbx_strand_id
1 'polypeptide(L)'
;MPSQELIRDYHLLPALAEEKKAENELFRQFLKSIPSHRTDEVFLPLAEHITARIDCTNCGNCCRHLEPGISEEEAGKLASLKSLSKEIFIRDFTGREPETGVLFLNHQPCIFFDGTLCTIYENRPASCADFPHLTTGNFKFRYRRIMHLYSICPIVFNTVEQLKVALGFTIHRADEPPENNKPAGHPPTAPTGR
;
A
#
# COMPACT_ATOMS: atom_id res chain seq x y z
N MET A 1 9.03 12.75 13.27
CA MET A 1 9.25 11.80 12.16
C MET A 1 10.09 12.52 11.11
N PRO A 2 11.28 12.01 10.73
CA PRO A 2 12.08 12.66 9.69
C PRO A 2 11.26 12.75 8.40
N SER A 3 11.30 13.92 7.78
CA SER A 3 10.54 14.28 6.58
C SER A 3 11.10 13.58 5.34
N GLN A 4 10.97 12.25 5.26
CA GLN A 4 11.28 11.54 4.02
C GLN A 4 10.34 12.03 2.92
N GLU A 5 10.95 12.31 1.76
CA GLU A 5 10.22 12.74 0.57
C GLU A 5 9.32 11.60 0.09
N LEU A 6 8.05 11.93 -0.18
CA LEU A 6 7.08 10.93 -0.65
C LEU A 6 7.21 10.74 -2.16
N ILE A 7 7.33 9.49 -2.60
CA ILE A 7 7.26 9.14 -4.02
C ILE A 7 5.82 9.31 -4.49
N ARG A 8 5.59 10.22 -5.45
CA ARG A 8 4.26 10.51 -6.00
C ARG A 8 4.08 10.06 -7.44
N ASP A 9 5.18 9.97 -8.19
CA ASP A 9 5.15 9.49 -9.55
C ASP A 9 4.85 7.98 -9.57
N TYR A 10 3.61 7.65 -9.93
CA TYR A 10 3.12 6.29 -9.93
C TYR A 10 3.75 5.42 -11.02
N HIS A 11 4.32 6.02 -12.09
CA HIS A 11 4.97 5.28 -13.17
C HIS A 11 6.24 4.56 -12.71
N LEU A 12 6.86 5.03 -11.63
CA LEU A 12 8.07 4.44 -11.06
C LEU A 12 7.78 3.21 -10.19
N LEU A 13 6.56 3.09 -9.67
CA LEU A 13 6.22 2.10 -8.64
C LEU A 13 6.42 0.64 -9.09
N PRO A 14 6.07 0.22 -10.32
CA PRO A 14 6.31 -1.16 -10.74
C PRO A 14 7.80 -1.54 -10.73
N ALA A 15 8.66 -0.64 -11.22
CA ALA A 15 10.11 -0.87 -11.24
C ALA A 15 10.70 -0.90 -9.81
N LEU A 16 10.32 0.08 -8.97
CA LEU A 16 10.74 0.13 -7.57
C LEU A 16 10.26 -1.08 -6.77
N ALA A 17 9.04 -1.58 -7.06
CA ALA A 17 8.49 -2.75 -6.41
C ALA A 17 9.23 -4.03 -6.77
N GLU A 18 9.64 -4.20 -8.03
CA GLU A 18 10.45 -5.34 -8.44
C GLU A 18 11.87 -5.25 -7.83
N GLU A 19 12.49 -4.07 -7.80
CA GLU A 19 13.79 -3.86 -7.14
C GLU A 19 13.74 -4.24 -5.65
N LYS A 20 12.67 -3.84 -4.96
CA LYS A 20 12.48 -4.07 -3.52
C LYS A 20 11.89 -5.43 -3.18
N LYS A 21 11.71 -6.33 -4.15
CA LYS A 21 11.03 -7.62 -3.93
C LYS A 21 11.74 -8.51 -2.90
N ALA A 22 13.07 -8.62 -3.00
CA ALA A 22 13.86 -9.40 -2.03
C ALA A 22 13.81 -8.76 -0.64
N GLU A 23 13.95 -7.44 -0.56
CA GLU A 23 13.80 -6.66 0.68
C GLU A 23 12.41 -6.87 1.31
N ASN A 24 11.34 -6.86 0.51
CA ASN A 24 9.97 -7.05 0.97
C ASN A 24 9.74 -8.47 1.51
N GLU A 25 10.40 -9.48 0.97
CA GLU A 25 10.31 -10.83 1.55
C GLU A 25 11.04 -10.91 2.89
N LEU A 26 12.21 -10.29 3.02
CA LEU A 26 12.90 -10.17 4.30
C LEU A 26 12.08 -9.38 5.33
N PHE A 27 11.43 -8.29 4.90
CA PHE A 27 10.55 -7.52 5.77
C PHE A 27 9.36 -8.36 6.25
N ARG A 28 8.77 -9.19 5.38
CA ARG A 28 7.71 -10.13 5.77
C ARG A 28 8.17 -11.11 6.84
N GLN A 29 9.40 -11.60 6.76
CA GLN A 29 9.99 -12.48 7.76
C GLN A 29 10.25 -11.75 9.07
N PHE A 30 10.81 -10.54 8.99
CA PHE A 30 11.01 -9.64 10.13
C PHE A 30 9.72 -9.38 10.90
N LEU A 31 8.60 -9.11 10.21
CA LEU A 31 7.30 -8.90 10.85
C LEU A 31 6.82 -10.09 11.69
N LYS A 32 7.32 -11.31 11.47
CA LYS A 32 6.95 -12.48 12.29
C LYS A 32 7.44 -12.35 13.73
N SER A 33 8.54 -11.65 13.98
CA SER A 33 9.08 -11.43 15.33
C SER A 33 8.36 -10.31 16.09
N ILE A 34 7.56 -9.48 15.39
CA ILE A 34 6.80 -8.38 15.98
C ILE A 34 5.35 -8.82 16.24
N PRO A 35 4.81 -8.62 17.45
CA PRO A 35 3.40 -8.83 17.73
C PRO A 35 2.50 -7.99 16.81
N SER A 36 1.41 -8.57 16.29
CA SER A 36 0.57 -7.89 15.29
C SER A 36 0.01 -6.55 15.76
N HIS A 37 -0.39 -6.43 17.04
CA HIS A 37 -0.88 -5.16 17.59
C HIS A 37 0.17 -4.05 17.51
N ARG A 38 1.45 -4.34 17.76
CA ARG A 38 2.54 -3.35 17.65
C ARG A 38 2.78 -2.92 16.23
N THR A 39 2.64 -3.83 15.27
CA THR A 39 2.70 -3.47 13.84
C THR A 39 1.58 -2.49 13.50
N ASP A 40 0.35 -2.76 13.94
CA ASP A 40 -0.81 -1.93 13.64
C ASP A 40 -0.78 -0.57 14.36
N GLU A 41 -0.26 -0.50 15.59
CA GLU A 41 -0.02 0.74 16.35
C GLU A 41 0.86 1.73 15.58
N VAL A 42 1.83 1.23 14.80
CA VAL A 42 2.70 2.07 13.96
C VAL A 42 2.09 2.29 12.57
N PHE A 43 1.51 1.25 11.97
CA PHE A 43 0.97 1.29 10.62
C PHE A 43 -0.21 2.26 10.47
N LEU A 44 -1.17 2.26 11.40
CA LEU A 44 -2.41 3.05 11.25
C LEU A 44 -2.16 4.56 11.23
N PRO A 45 -1.45 5.16 12.22
CA PRO A 45 -1.18 6.60 12.19
C PRO A 45 -0.30 6.99 10.99
N LEU A 46 0.60 6.10 10.57
CA LEU A 46 1.46 6.33 9.42
C LEU A 46 0.67 6.36 8.10
N ALA A 47 -0.23 5.40 7.91
CA ALA A 47 -1.11 5.34 6.76
C ALA A 47 -2.00 6.59 6.67
N GLU A 48 -2.56 7.03 7.80
CA GLU A 48 -3.36 8.26 7.88
C GLU A 48 -2.52 9.49 7.48
N HIS A 49 -1.34 9.65 8.07
CA HIS A 49 -0.43 10.76 7.79
C HIS A 49 0.01 10.83 6.31
N ILE A 50 0.27 9.69 5.69
CA ILE A 50 0.70 9.63 4.28
C ILE A 50 -0.49 9.88 3.35
N THR A 51 -1.65 9.31 3.65
CA THR A 51 -2.89 9.53 2.88
C THR A 51 -3.23 11.01 2.82
N ALA A 52 -3.10 11.74 3.93
CA ALA A 52 -3.35 13.19 3.99
C ALA A 52 -2.38 14.03 3.12
N ARG A 53 -1.25 13.48 2.67
CA ARG A 53 -0.18 14.19 1.94
C ARG A 53 -0.09 13.84 0.45
N ILE A 54 -0.95 12.95 -0.03
CA ILE A 54 -1.01 12.51 -1.42
C ILE A 54 -2.45 12.61 -1.90
N ASP A 55 -2.68 13.47 -2.88
CA ASP A 55 -3.98 13.56 -3.55
C ASP A 55 -4.18 12.34 -4.46
N CYS A 56 -5.09 11.45 -4.05
CA CYS A 56 -5.38 10.20 -4.74
C CYS A 56 -6.19 10.38 -6.03
N THR A 57 -6.70 11.58 -6.31
CA THR A 57 -7.52 11.88 -7.49
C THR A 57 -6.71 12.14 -8.77
N ASN A 58 -5.38 12.24 -8.66
CA ASN A 58 -4.52 12.67 -9.77
C ASN A 58 -3.97 11.54 -10.66
N CYS A 59 -4.01 10.27 -10.22
CA CYS A 59 -3.34 9.18 -10.94
C CYS A 59 -4.29 8.20 -11.65
N GLY A 60 -5.49 7.97 -11.11
CA GLY A 60 -6.44 6.99 -11.64
C GLY A 60 -5.94 5.53 -11.64
N ASN A 61 -4.83 5.22 -10.98
CA ASN A 61 -4.17 3.92 -11.15
C ASN A 61 -4.99 2.75 -10.61
N CYS A 62 -5.83 2.99 -9.60
CA CYS A 62 -6.81 2.02 -9.12
C CYS A 62 -7.83 1.67 -10.22
N CYS A 63 -8.34 2.66 -10.97
CA CYS A 63 -9.26 2.43 -12.09
C CYS A 63 -8.58 1.76 -13.29
N ARG A 64 -7.27 1.89 -13.46
CA ARG A 64 -6.53 1.27 -14.57
C ARG A 64 -6.22 -0.20 -14.34
N HIS A 65 -6.02 -0.61 -13.09
CA HIS A 65 -5.38 -1.91 -12.78
C HIS A 65 -6.13 -2.81 -11.80
N LEU A 66 -7.20 -2.33 -11.16
CA LEU A 66 -7.89 -3.12 -10.14
C LEU A 66 -9.25 -3.61 -10.64
N GLU A 67 -9.62 -4.76 -10.12
CA GLU A 67 -10.90 -5.43 -10.32
C GLU A 67 -11.66 -5.43 -8.99
N PRO A 68 -12.26 -4.29 -8.60
CA PRO A 68 -12.89 -4.15 -7.28
C PRO A 68 -14.08 -5.09 -7.14
N GLY A 69 -14.11 -5.81 -6.03
CA GLY A 69 -15.29 -6.57 -5.60
C GLY A 69 -16.48 -5.63 -5.34
N ILE A 70 -17.66 -6.09 -5.73
CA ILE A 70 -18.94 -5.40 -5.57
C ILE A 70 -20.02 -6.38 -5.09
N SER A 71 -21.00 -5.87 -4.35
CA SER A 71 -22.22 -6.60 -4.04
C SER A 71 -23.18 -6.62 -5.22
N GLU A 72 -24.17 -7.51 -5.18
CA GLU A 72 -25.25 -7.52 -6.16
C GLU A 72 -26.14 -6.27 -6.13
N GLU A 73 -26.25 -5.64 -4.96
CA GLU A 73 -26.95 -4.36 -4.81
C GLU A 73 -26.18 -3.23 -5.51
N GLU A 74 -24.86 -3.16 -5.28
CA GLU A 74 -23.99 -2.22 -5.99
C GLU A 74 -24.02 -2.45 -7.50
N ALA A 75 -24.02 -3.70 -7.97
CA ALA A 75 -24.13 -4.00 -9.39
C ALA A 75 -25.40 -3.39 -10.02
N GLY A 76 -26.55 -3.41 -9.33
CA GLY A 76 -27.77 -2.74 -9.79
C GLY A 76 -27.67 -1.21 -9.83
N LYS A 77 -27.03 -0.60 -8.83
CA LYS A 77 -26.74 0.84 -8.81
C LYS A 77 -25.82 1.25 -9.96
N LEU A 78 -24.74 0.51 -10.17
CA LEU A 78 -23.78 0.74 -11.26
C LEU A 78 -24.40 0.54 -12.65
N ALA A 79 -25.27 -0.46 -12.81
CA ALA A 79 -26.05 -0.67 -14.02
C ALA A 79 -26.92 0.54 -14.36
N SER A 80 -27.60 1.09 -13.35
CA SER A 80 -28.46 2.27 -13.51
C SER A 80 -27.66 3.50 -13.98
N LEU A 81 -26.47 3.72 -13.43
CA LEU A 81 -25.55 4.80 -13.84
C LEU A 81 -25.07 4.65 -15.31
N LYS A 82 -25.10 3.43 -15.85
CA LYS A 82 -24.81 3.12 -17.26
C LYS A 82 -26.05 3.05 -18.15
N SER A 83 -27.25 3.27 -17.59
CA SER A 83 -28.53 3.07 -18.28
C SER A 83 -28.70 1.64 -18.83
N LEU A 84 -28.27 0.64 -18.05
CA LEU A 84 -28.37 -0.78 -18.36
C LEU A 84 -29.24 -1.51 -17.34
N SER A 85 -29.79 -2.67 -17.71
CA SER A 85 -30.37 -3.58 -16.72
C SER A 85 -29.27 -4.25 -15.89
N LYS A 86 -29.61 -4.68 -14.67
CA LYS A 86 -28.68 -5.39 -13.77
C LYS A 86 -28.11 -6.65 -14.44
N GLU A 87 -28.95 -7.38 -15.18
CA GLU A 87 -28.59 -8.64 -15.85
C GLU A 87 -27.55 -8.39 -16.95
N ILE A 88 -27.76 -7.37 -17.79
CA ILE A 88 -26.81 -6.97 -18.83
C ILE A 88 -25.50 -6.54 -18.18
N PHE A 89 -25.57 -5.72 -17.12
CA PHE A 89 -24.38 -5.24 -16.44
C PHE A 89 -23.54 -6.37 -15.85
N ILE A 90 -24.19 -7.31 -15.15
CA ILE A 90 -23.50 -8.46 -14.56
C ILE A 90 -22.86 -9.32 -15.66
N ARG A 91 -23.57 -9.57 -16.76
CA ARG A 91 -23.06 -10.38 -17.88
C ARG A 91 -21.84 -9.74 -18.54
N ASP A 92 -21.88 -8.43 -18.80
CA ASP A 92 -20.91 -7.77 -19.69
C ASP A 92 -19.73 -7.11 -18.95
N PHE A 93 -19.93 -6.76 -17.66
CA PHE A 93 -18.98 -5.94 -16.90
C PHE A 93 -18.58 -6.51 -15.54
N THR A 94 -19.02 -7.73 -15.21
CA THR A 94 -18.62 -8.39 -13.97
C THR A 94 -18.07 -9.79 -14.19
N GLY A 95 -17.14 -10.18 -13.33
CA GLY A 95 -16.75 -11.57 -13.10
C GLY A 95 -17.28 -12.05 -11.75
N ARG A 96 -17.23 -13.35 -11.53
CA ARG A 96 -17.52 -13.96 -10.23
C ARG A 96 -16.34 -14.79 -9.80
N GLU A 97 -15.83 -14.53 -8.60
CA GLU A 97 -14.73 -15.29 -8.04
C GLU A 97 -15.23 -16.73 -7.73
N PRO A 98 -14.54 -17.80 -8.19
CA PRO A 98 -15.05 -19.16 -8.12
C PRO A 98 -15.27 -19.74 -6.71
N GLU A 99 -14.42 -19.43 -5.75
CA GLU A 99 -14.43 -20.03 -4.40
C GLU A 99 -15.40 -19.33 -3.44
N THR A 100 -15.48 -18.01 -3.55
CA THR A 100 -16.21 -17.10 -2.65
C THR A 100 -17.53 -16.64 -3.24
N GLY A 101 -17.68 -16.71 -4.57
CA GLY A 101 -18.85 -16.21 -5.29
C GLY A 101 -18.94 -14.68 -5.33
N VAL A 102 -17.90 -13.95 -4.90
CA VAL A 102 -17.87 -12.48 -4.90
C VAL A 102 -17.90 -11.96 -6.33
N LEU A 103 -18.81 -11.04 -6.63
CA LEU A 103 -18.81 -10.31 -7.91
C LEU A 103 -17.71 -9.26 -7.90
N PHE A 104 -17.08 -9.03 -9.05
CA PHE A 104 -16.09 -7.98 -9.23
C PHE A 104 -16.20 -7.35 -10.61
N LEU A 105 -15.79 -6.08 -10.74
CA LEU A 105 -15.67 -5.45 -12.06
C LEU A 105 -14.48 -6.06 -12.81
N ASN A 106 -14.68 -6.54 -14.04
CA ASN A 106 -13.70 -7.33 -14.79
C ASN A 106 -13.10 -6.63 -16.02
N HIS A 107 -13.18 -5.28 -16.08
CA HIS A 107 -12.60 -4.48 -17.17
C HIS A 107 -11.44 -3.62 -16.65
N GLN A 108 -10.37 -3.58 -17.43
CA GLN A 108 -9.16 -2.78 -17.18
C GLN A 108 -8.78 -2.03 -18.47
N PRO A 109 -8.83 -0.68 -18.50
CA PRO A 109 -9.31 0.18 -17.43
C PRO A 109 -10.80 -0.04 -17.14
N CYS A 110 -11.21 0.29 -15.92
CA CYS A 110 -12.59 0.22 -15.46
C CYS A 110 -13.51 1.03 -16.38
N ILE A 111 -14.74 0.55 -16.57
CA ILE A 111 -15.77 1.17 -17.43
C ILE A 111 -16.19 2.60 -17.03
N PHE A 112 -15.83 3.03 -15.82
CA PHE A 112 -16.08 4.37 -15.29
C PHE A 112 -14.84 5.26 -15.31
N PHE A 113 -13.77 4.84 -15.98
CA PHE A 113 -12.52 5.55 -16.00
C PHE A 113 -12.51 6.72 -16.99
N ASP A 114 -12.11 7.91 -16.53
CA ASP A 114 -11.99 9.13 -17.34
C ASP A 114 -10.59 9.76 -17.19
N GLY A 115 -9.55 8.98 -17.50
CA GLY A 115 -8.16 9.44 -17.59
C GLY A 115 -7.42 9.59 -16.25
N THR A 116 -8.04 10.21 -15.25
CA THR A 116 -7.46 10.35 -13.89
C THR A 116 -8.50 10.11 -12.80
N LEU A 117 -9.76 10.49 -13.06
CA LEU A 117 -10.85 10.36 -12.11
C LEU A 117 -11.92 9.38 -12.59
N CYS A 118 -12.71 8.89 -11.63
CA CYS A 118 -13.86 8.04 -11.89
C CYS A 118 -15.07 8.92 -12.26
N THR A 119 -15.79 8.60 -13.33
CA THR A 119 -17.01 9.34 -13.73
C THR A 119 -18.13 9.26 -12.70
N ILE A 120 -18.06 8.29 -11.78
CA ILE A 120 -19.02 8.08 -10.69
C ILE A 120 -18.37 8.27 -9.31
N TYR A 121 -17.39 9.17 -9.17
CA TYR A 121 -16.55 9.27 -7.96
C TYR A 121 -17.35 9.30 -6.63
N GLU A 122 -18.44 10.05 -6.55
CA GLU A 122 -19.29 10.11 -5.34
C GLU A 122 -20.18 8.87 -5.14
N ASN A 123 -20.40 8.07 -6.20
CA ASN A 123 -21.25 6.88 -6.20
C ASN A 123 -20.44 5.60 -6.41
N ARG A 124 -19.14 5.64 -6.11
CA ARG A 124 -18.24 4.49 -6.22
C ARG A 124 -18.71 3.35 -5.29
N PRO A 125 -18.52 2.08 -5.68
CA PRO A 125 -18.75 0.97 -4.77
C PRO A 125 -17.81 1.06 -3.56
N ALA A 126 -18.19 0.44 -2.45
CA ALA A 126 -17.49 0.53 -1.17
C ALA A 126 -16.01 0.16 -1.29
N SER A 127 -15.68 -0.87 -2.07
CA SER A 127 -14.29 -1.27 -2.34
C SER A 127 -13.47 -0.17 -3.04
N CYS A 128 -14.08 0.59 -3.95
CA CYS A 128 -13.43 1.71 -4.62
C CYS A 128 -13.35 2.97 -3.74
N ALA A 129 -14.34 3.19 -2.88
CA ALA A 129 -14.39 4.33 -1.97
C ALA A 129 -13.40 4.20 -0.81
N ASP A 130 -13.20 2.99 -0.28
CA ASP A 130 -12.26 2.69 0.81
C ASP A 130 -10.81 2.48 0.32
N PHE A 131 -10.55 2.49 -0.99
CA PHE A 131 -9.19 2.37 -1.53
C PHE A 131 -8.28 3.51 -1.02
N PRO A 132 -7.05 3.24 -0.52
CA PRO A 132 -6.26 2.00 -0.65
C PRO A 132 -6.40 0.98 0.49
N HIS A 133 -7.46 1.03 1.28
CA HIS A 133 -7.77 0.12 2.38
C HIS A 133 -6.75 0.14 3.53
N LEU A 134 -6.20 1.31 3.86
CA LEU A 134 -5.19 1.42 4.93
C LEU A 134 -5.76 1.94 6.26
N THR A 135 -7.07 2.13 6.36
CA THR A 135 -7.80 2.64 7.54
C THR A 135 -8.04 1.59 8.61
N THR A 136 -7.82 0.30 8.31
CA THR A 136 -8.05 -0.83 9.22
C THR A 136 -6.75 -1.52 9.58
N GLY A 137 -6.69 -2.18 10.75
CA GLY A 137 -5.48 -2.87 11.24
C GLY A 137 -5.22 -4.20 10.51
N ASN A 138 -4.65 -5.17 11.23
CA ASN A 138 -4.30 -6.50 10.73
C ASN A 138 -3.34 -6.46 9.54
N PHE A 139 -2.36 -5.54 9.54
CA PHE A 139 -1.39 -5.37 8.45
C PHE A 139 -0.73 -6.70 8.05
N LYS A 140 -0.27 -7.49 9.03
CA LYS A 140 0.40 -8.78 8.80
C LYS A 140 -0.50 -9.79 8.09
N PHE A 141 -1.79 -9.84 8.44
CA PHE A 141 -2.75 -10.72 7.80
C PHE A 141 -3.02 -10.28 6.35
N ARG A 142 -3.09 -8.96 6.12
CA ARG A 142 -3.38 -8.35 4.83
C ARG A 142 -2.13 -8.12 3.96
N TYR A 143 -0.96 -8.54 4.44
CA TYR A 143 0.34 -8.23 3.83
C TYR A 143 0.37 -8.51 2.32
N ARG A 144 -0.06 -9.72 1.91
CA ARG A 144 -0.07 -10.10 0.49
C ARG A 144 -0.91 -9.14 -0.36
N ARG A 145 -2.08 -8.73 0.14
CA ARG A 145 -2.97 -7.77 -0.55
C ARG A 145 -2.33 -6.39 -0.60
N ILE A 146 -1.76 -5.92 0.50
CA ILE A 146 -1.06 -4.62 0.56
C ILE A 146 0.12 -4.59 -0.41
N MET A 147 0.91 -5.66 -0.48
CA MET A 147 2.04 -5.75 -1.42
C MET A 147 1.63 -5.82 -2.89
N HIS A 148 0.41 -6.30 -3.21
CA HIS A 148 -0.13 -6.16 -4.56
C HIS A 148 -0.43 -4.70 -4.91
N LEU A 149 -0.94 -3.92 -3.94
CA LEU A 149 -1.20 -2.49 -4.13
C LEU A 149 0.07 -1.63 -4.07
N TYR A 150 1.15 -2.16 -3.51
CA TYR A 150 2.43 -1.47 -3.35
C TYR A 150 3.05 -1.03 -4.69
N SER A 151 2.88 -1.79 -5.77
CA SER A 151 3.32 -1.41 -7.12
C SER A 151 2.34 -0.51 -7.88
N ILE A 152 1.18 -0.20 -7.27
CA ILE A 152 0.07 0.50 -7.92
C ILE A 152 -0.15 1.89 -7.30
N CYS A 153 -0.14 1.97 -5.97
CA CYS A 153 -0.59 3.16 -5.25
C CYS A 153 0.58 3.84 -4.53
N PRO A 154 0.85 5.13 -4.81
CA PRO A 154 1.86 5.90 -4.08
C PRO A 154 1.63 5.92 -2.56
N ILE A 155 0.37 5.98 -2.11
CA ILE A 155 0.04 5.96 -0.67
C ILE A 155 0.49 4.65 -0.04
N VAL A 156 0.19 3.51 -0.68
CA VAL A 156 0.58 2.19 -0.17
C VAL A 156 2.09 2.03 -0.17
N PHE A 157 2.75 2.39 -1.27
CA PHE A 157 4.20 2.32 -1.39
C PHE A 157 4.89 3.06 -0.24
N ASN A 158 4.59 4.35 -0.09
CA ASN A 158 5.22 5.17 0.95
C ASN A 158 4.88 4.69 2.36
N THR A 159 3.68 4.15 2.57
CA THR A 159 3.27 3.62 3.88
C THR A 159 4.10 2.41 4.27
N VAL A 160 4.31 1.47 3.35
CA VAL A 160 5.13 0.29 3.63
C VAL A 160 6.60 0.68 3.83
N GLU A 161 7.13 1.60 3.00
CA GLU A 161 8.53 2.04 3.13
C GLU A 161 8.80 2.75 4.46
N GLN A 162 7.91 3.65 4.87
CA GLN A 162 8.06 4.30 6.18
C GLN A 162 7.78 3.34 7.34
N LEU A 163 6.92 2.32 7.16
CA LEU A 163 6.68 1.31 8.20
C LEU A 163 7.93 0.49 8.47
N LYS A 164 8.68 0.11 7.42
CA LYS A 164 9.98 -0.56 7.56
C LYS A 164 10.92 0.25 8.45
N VAL A 165 11.08 1.54 8.14
CA VAL A 165 11.93 2.46 8.91
C VAL A 165 11.44 2.59 10.35
N ALA A 166 10.13 2.82 10.55
CA ALA A 166 9.55 3.03 11.87
C ALA A 166 9.64 1.80 12.78
N LEU A 167 9.64 0.59 12.20
CA LEU A 167 9.85 -0.65 12.94
C LEU A 167 11.33 -1.02 13.12
N GLY A 168 12.27 -0.21 12.59
CA GLY A 168 13.71 -0.47 12.67
C GLY A 168 14.17 -1.63 11.79
N PHE A 169 13.48 -1.92 10.69
CA PHE A 169 13.90 -2.93 9.74
C PHE A 169 15.14 -2.45 8.98
N THR A 170 16.24 -3.21 9.08
CA THR A 170 17.49 -2.95 8.36
C THR A 170 17.90 -4.17 7.55
N ILE A 171 18.37 -3.96 6.32
CA ILE A 171 19.01 -5.02 5.53
C ILE A 171 20.49 -5.00 5.87
N HIS A 172 20.97 -5.98 6.63
CA HIS A 172 22.42 -6.19 6.73
C HIS A 172 22.90 -6.74 5.39
N ARG A 173 23.55 -5.88 4.58
CA ARG A 173 24.28 -6.35 3.41
C ARG A 173 25.49 -7.13 3.93
N ALA A 174 25.79 -8.28 3.34
CA ALA A 174 26.92 -9.12 3.73
C ALA A 174 28.29 -8.41 3.67
N ASP A 175 28.34 -7.21 3.08
CA ASP A 175 29.55 -6.42 2.86
C ASP A 175 29.72 -5.23 3.83
N GLU A 176 28.77 -4.98 4.75
CA GLU A 176 28.91 -3.90 5.75
C GLU A 176 29.53 -4.43 7.04
N PRO A 177 30.71 -3.91 7.47
CA PRO A 177 31.28 -4.29 8.75
C PRO A 177 30.34 -3.83 9.88
N PRO A 178 30.19 -4.63 10.96
CA PRO A 178 29.32 -4.26 12.06
C PRO A 178 29.75 -2.93 12.67
N GLU A 179 28.85 -1.96 12.66
CA GLU A 179 29.01 -0.67 13.32
C GLU A 179 28.88 -0.87 14.84
N ASN A 180 29.90 -1.49 15.46
CA ASN A 180 30.11 -1.53 16.91
C ASN A 180 31.52 -2.00 17.24
N ASN A 181 32.50 -1.11 17.09
CA ASN A 181 33.64 -1.05 18.00
C ASN A 181 34.29 0.34 17.95
N LYS A 182 33.61 1.33 18.54
CA LYS A 182 34.25 2.61 18.86
C LYS A 182 35.13 2.33 20.09
N PRO A 183 36.47 2.38 20.00
CA PRO A 183 37.31 2.11 21.16
C PRO A 183 37.00 3.15 22.24
N ALA A 184 36.83 2.66 23.47
CA ALA A 184 36.68 3.50 24.65
C ALA A 184 37.80 4.55 24.66
N GLY A 185 37.40 5.83 24.63
CA GLY A 185 38.32 6.95 24.77
C GLY A 185 39.17 6.74 26.02
N HIS A 186 40.49 6.74 25.84
CA HIS A 186 41.41 6.82 26.97
C HIS A 186 41.22 8.18 27.65
N PRO A 187 41.18 8.26 28.99
CA PRO A 187 41.19 9.53 29.68
C PRO A 187 42.56 10.21 29.48
N PRO A 188 42.62 11.55 29.38
CA PRO A 188 43.88 12.27 29.26
C PRO A 188 44.67 12.12 30.56
N THR A 189 45.89 11.59 30.45
CA THR A 189 46.87 11.59 31.54
C THR A 189 47.36 13.02 31.79
N ALA A 190 47.25 13.47 33.04
CA ALA A 190 47.75 14.76 33.48
C ALA A 190 49.30 14.79 33.42
N PRO A 191 49.92 15.93 33.06
CA PRO A 191 51.37 16.05 33.11
C PRO A 191 51.83 16.30 34.55
N THR A 192 52.59 15.36 35.11
CA THR A 192 53.39 15.56 36.32
C THR A 192 54.59 16.44 35.97
N GLY A 193 54.68 17.60 36.62
CA GLY A 193 55.83 18.49 36.49
C GLY A 193 57.09 17.97 37.18
N ARG A 194 58.24 18.34 36.60
CA ARG A 194 59.46 18.75 37.31
C ARG A 194 60.36 19.51 36.35
#